data_AF-A0A8T5EF57-F1
#
_entry.id   AF-A0A8T5EF57-F1
#
_cell.length_a   1.000
_cell.length_b   1.000
_cell.length_c   1.000
_cell.angle_alpha   90.00
_cell.angle_beta   90.00
_cell.angle_gamma   90.00
#
_symmetry.space_group_name_H-M   'P 1'
#
loop_
_entity.id
_entity.type
_entity.pdbx_description
1 polymer ?
#
loop_
_entity_poly.entity_id
_entity_poly.type
_entity_poly.pdbx_seq_one_letter_code
_entity_poly.pdbx_strand_id
1 'polypeptide(L)' 'IISQLDLKRPIYKKTASYGHFGRNEPEFYWEKTDKVETLKQSAGLQ' A
#
# COMPACT_ATOMS: atom_id res chain seq x y z
N ILE A 1 11.09 -1.16 -1.13
CA ILE A 1 10.23 -0.41 -0.16
C ILE A 1 10.03 1.05 -0.57
N ILE A 2 11.00 1.97 -0.36
CA ILE A 2 10.81 3.43 -0.58
C ILE A 2 10.25 3.77 -1.97
N SER A 3 10.85 3.25 -3.03
CA SER A 3 10.38 3.51 -4.41
C SER A 3 9.06 2.82 -4.73
N GLN A 4 8.81 1.62 -4.20
CA GLN A 4 7.61 0.85 -4.50
C GLN A 4 6.35 1.45 -3.84
N LEU A 5 6.53 2.05 -2.66
CA LEU A 5 5.45 2.69 -1.91
C LEU A 5 5.44 4.22 -2.05
N ASP A 6 6.30 4.76 -2.92
CA ASP A 6 6.45 6.20 -3.18
C ASP A 6 6.53 7.04 -1.89
N LEU A 7 7.48 6.72 -1.02
CA LEU A 7 7.55 7.25 0.35
C LEU A 7 8.26 8.61 0.46
N LYS A 8 8.97 9.09 -0.56
CA LYS A 8 9.67 10.39 -0.49
C LYS A 8 8.71 11.57 -0.73
N ARG A 9 7.58 11.58 -0.02
CA ARG A 9 6.50 12.56 -0.12
C ARG A 9 5.98 12.91 1.28
N PRO A 10 5.42 14.11 1.49
CA PRO A 10 4.90 14.53 2.79
C PRO A 10 3.49 13.95 3.08
N ILE A 11 3.36 12.62 3.14
CA ILE A 11 2.08 11.90 3.28
C ILE A 11 1.73 11.47 4.71
N TYR A 12 2.64 11.71 5.67
CA TYR A 12 2.57 11.10 7.00
C TYR A 12 1.62 11.78 8.00
N LYS A 13 1.21 13.03 7.75
CA LYS A 13 0.35 13.77 8.70
C LYS A 13 -0.97 13.03 8.98
N LYS A 14 -1.56 12.42 7.95
CA LYS A 14 -2.82 11.68 8.08
C LYS A 14 -2.69 10.40 8.89
N THR A 15 -1.50 9.78 8.97
CA THR A 15 -1.30 8.53 9.73
C THR A 15 -1.17 8.77 11.23
N ALA A 16 -0.93 10.01 11.67
CA ALA A 16 -0.72 10.37 13.08
C ALA A 16 -1.98 10.25 13.97
N SER A 17 -3.13 9.92 13.39
CA SER A 17 -4.40 9.71 14.09
C SER A 17 -5.23 8.67 13.34
N TYR A 18 -6.10 7.97 14.07
CA TYR A 18 -6.97 6.92 13.53
C TYR A 18 -6.25 5.72 12.91
N GLY A 19 -4.97 5.54 13.24
CA GLY A 19 -4.15 4.40 12.80
C GLY A 19 -3.52 4.55 11.43
N HIS A 20 -2.52 3.69 11.19
CA HIS A 20 -1.72 3.64 9.96
C HIS A 20 -2.29 2.72 8.88
N PHE A 21 -3.13 1.75 9.27
CA PHE A 21 -3.58 0.65 8.42
C PHE A 21 -5.11 0.58 8.31
N GLY A 22 -5.61 -0.11 7.27
CA GLY A 22 -7.03 -0.37 7.06
C GLY A 22 -7.83 0.84 6.58
N ARG A 23 -7.14 1.86 6.06
CA ARG A 23 -7.71 3.13 5.64
C ARG A 23 -7.53 3.34 4.14
N ASN A 24 -8.62 3.58 3.43
CA ASN A 24 -8.60 3.76 1.97
C ASN A 24 -8.28 5.22 1.57
N GLU A 25 -7.07 5.66 1.90
CA GLU A 25 -6.56 6.99 1.52
C GLU A 25 -5.69 6.87 0.25
N PRO A 26 -5.82 7.77 -0.73
CA PRO A 26 -5.09 7.68 -1.99
C PRO A 26 -3.56 7.75 -1.81
N GLU A 27 -3.08 8.38 -0.74
CA GLU A 27 -1.64 8.46 -0.45
C GLU A 27 -1.05 7.21 0.21
N PHE A 28 -1.86 6.31 0.78
CA PHE A 28 -1.40 5.13 1.53
C PHE A 28 -1.16 3.95 0.60
N TYR A 29 -0.03 3.98 -0.10
CA TYR A 29 0.28 2.98 -1.12
C TYR A 29 0.49 1.57 -0.54
N TRP A 30 0.77 1.45 0.77
CA TRP A 30 0.87 0.15 1.45
C TRP A 30 -0.48 -0.55 1.63
N GLU A 31 -1.60 0.16 1.49
CA GLU A 31 -2.95 -0.42 1.54
C GLU A 31 -3.40 -0.96 0.17
N LYS A 32 -2.65 -0.69 -0.91
CA LYS A 32 -2.99 -1.16 -2.24
C LYS A 32 -2.77 -2.67 -2.35
N THR A 33 -3.73 -3.33 -2.99
CA THR A 33 -3.71 -4.77 -3.33
C THR A 33 -3.34 -5.01 -4.79
N ASP A 34 -2.57 -4.08 -5.38
CA ASP A 34 -2.19 -4.07 -6.80
C ASP A 34 -1.32 -5.26 -7.24
N LYS A 35 -0.69 -5.96 -6.28
CA LYS A 35 0.10 -7.17 -6.53
C LYS A 35 -0.66 -8.49 -6.43
N VAL A 36 -1.95 -8.47 -6.12
CA VAL A 36 -2.74 -9.71 -5.90
C VAL A 36 -2.64 -10.66 -7.09
N GLU A 37 -2.80 -10.14 -8.30
CA GLU A 37 -2.80 -10.98 -9.51
C GLU A 37 -1.43 -11.61 -9.77
N THR A 38 -0.34 -10.83 -9.65
CA THR A 38 1.02 -11.35 -9.77
C THR A 38 1.31 -12.45 -8.76
N LEU A 39 0.83 -12.28 -7.51
CA LEU A 39 1.03 -13.26 -6.46
C LEU A 39 0.22 -14.54 -6.71
N LYS A 40 -1.04 -14.43 -7.14
CA LYS A 40 -1.86 -15.59 -7.52
C LYS A 40 -1.20 -16.42 -8.62
N GLN A 41 -0.77 -15.76 -9.70
CA GLN A 41 -0.06 -16.40 -10.80
C GLN A 41 1.24 -17.08 -10.34
N SER A 42 2.03 -16.40 -9.51
CA SER A 42 3.28 -16.96 -8.97
C SER A 42 3.03 -18.16 -8.05
N ALA A 43 1.88 -18.22 -7.39
CA ALA A 43 1.46 -19.33 -6.54
C ALA A 43 0.78 -20.47 -7.32
N GLY A 44 0.60 -20.35 -8.64
CA GLY A 44 -0.13 -21.33 -9.45
C GLY A 44 -1.65 -21.35 -9.21
N LEU A 45 -2.19 -20.28 -8.63
CA LEU A 45 -3.62 -20.08 -8.41
C LEU A 45 -4.16 -19.21 -9.55
N GLN A 46 -5.08 -19.75 -10.36
CA GLN A 46 -5.85 -19.00 -11.37
C GLN A 46 -7.26 -18.75 -10.87
#